data_AF-A0A507CMT9-F1
#
_entry.id   AF-A0A507CMT9-F1
#
_cell.length_a   1.000
_cell.length_b   1.000
_cell.length_c   1.000
_cell.angle_alpha   90.00
_cell.angle_beta   90.00
_cell.angle_gamma   90.00
#
_symmetry.space_group_name_H-M   'P 1'
#
loop_
_entity.id
_entity.type
_entity.pdbx_description
1 polymer ?
#
loop_
_entity_poly.entity_id
_entity_poly.type
_entity_poly.pdbx_seq_one_letter_code
_entity_poly.pdbx_strand_id
1 'polypeptide(L)'
;MIAEIVLILIAIVACKTNPDDKSFRSFLDKDQTRRQATLSGILKNAASLLTTGKNALPDFKVTNYVFFSIATVEDGRIYIGGFDTWFAYEGAPTLDPSSNPHDQSDQADKTREKAIHFKANQNFSSAGATYNKAAKMYESCNCDYEAACAYEDAYKCWNHAKSTDLALNALEKAATLFSKRESLTARAARLYEQAGNTCKALKLGDRAALYFGRASTMYDPSDTRALFAKVQEADTLAEYNKFSQALSTYREVIQSTETVDSLKFSMPNYILSACACALGMDDWKMLVRVHDEGKTSSNTYVTSTICRFLEALIDAHHDGDAEAFANQCSVFERTHTLVPWKSRCLRVAMDNMHNRASSIR
;
A
#
# COMPACT_ATOMS: atom_id res chain seq x y z
N MET A 1 38.75 24.35 -6.17
CA MET A 1 40.17 24.39 -5.76
C MET A 1 40.51 23.48 -4.58
N ILE A 2 40.16 23.78 -3.31
CA ILE A 2 40.60 22.93 -2.16
C ILE A 2 40.01 21.50 -2.24
N ALA A 3 38.73 21.37 -2.58
CA ALA A 3 38.09 20.07 -2.73
C ALA A 3 38.71 19.21 -3.86
N GLU A 4 39.14 19.84 -4.96
CA GLU A 4 39.78 19.16 -6.09
C GLU A 4 41.19 18.70 -5.74
N ILE A 5 41.95 19.52 -4.99
CA ILE A 5 43.29 19.16 -4.49
C ILE A 5 43.20 17.98 -3.51
N VAL A 6 42.20 17.98 -2.62
CA VAL A 6 41.96 16.86 -1.69
C VAL A 6 41.58 15.58 -2.45
N LEU A 7 40.74 15.68 -3.49
CA LEU A 7 40.36 14.54 -4.32
C LEU A 7 41.57 13.95 -5.07
N ILE A 8 42.45 14.80 -5.59
CA ILE A 8 43.70 14.38 -6.26
C ILE A 8 44.64 13.71 -5.26
N LEU A 9 44.79 14.26 -4.04
CA LEU A 9 45.62 13.65 -2.99
C LEU A 9 45.06 12.29 -2.54
N ILE A 10 43.74 12.16 -2.37
CA ILE A 10 43.08 10.89 -2.04
C ILE A 10 43.28 9.88 -3.17
N ALA A 11 43.18 10.30 -4.44
CA ALA A 11 43.43 9.45 -5.60
C ALA A 11 44.89 8.97 -5.67
N ILE A 12 45.86 9.84 -5.36
CA ILE A 12 47.29 9.48 -5.29
C ILE A 12 47.55 8.48 -4.16
N VAL A 13 46.93 8.68 -2.99
CA VAL A 13 47.04 7.75 -1.85
C VAL A 13 46.41 6.41 -2.23
N ALA A 14 45.20 6.40 -2.80
CA ALA A 14 44.52 5.18 -3.24
C ALA A 14 45.32 4.38 -4.28
N CYS A 15 46.01 5.06 -5.21
CA CYS A 15 46.89 4.41 -6.18
C CYS A 15 48.13 3.78 -5.52
N LYS A 16 48.66 4.38 -4.45
CA LYS A 16 49.86 3.88 -3.74
C LYS A 16 49.56 2.79 -2.71
N THR A 17 48.35 2.75 -2.16
CA THR A 17 47.93 1.82 -1.10
C THR A 17 46.94 0.78 -1.61
N ASN A 18 47.00 0.43 -2.89
CA ASN A 18 46.11 -0.57 -3.46
C ASN A 18 46.45 -1.95 -2.87
N PRO A 19 45.48 -2.66 -2.25
CA PRO A 19 45.78 -3.91 -1.58
C PRO A 19 46.08 -5.05 -2.58
N ASP A 20 47.20 -5.74 -2.35
CA ASP A 20 47.66 -6.87 -3.17
C ASP A 20 47.08 -8.24 -2.72
N ASP A 21 47.24 -9.28 -3.54
CA ASP A 21 46.86 -10.67 -3.25
C ASP A 21 47.35 -11.18 -1.88
N LYS A 22 48.51 -10.71 -1.42
CA LYS A 22 49.09 -11.07 -0.13
C LYS A 22 48.31 -10.46 1.05
N SER A 23 47.82 -9.23 0.91
CA SER A 23 47.01 -8.58 1.94
C SER A 23 45.62 -9.23 2.04
N PHE A 24 45.07 -9.68 0.91
CA PHE A 24 43.82 -10.42 0.89
C PHE A 24 43.94 -11.79 1.58
N ARG A 25 45.04 -12.53 1.34
CA ARG A 25 45.32 -13.79 2.06
C ARG A 25 45.39 -13.59 3.57
N SER A 26 46.07 -12.53 4.03
CA SER A 26 46.16 -12.22 5.46
C SER A 26 44.79 -11.83 6.04
N PHE A 27 43.96 -11.14 5.27
CA PHE A 27 42.60 -10.81 5.66
C PHE A 27 41.72 -12.06 5.82
N LEU A 28 41.77 -13.01 4.88
CA LEU A 28 41.04 -14.27 4.96
C LEU A 28 41.47 -15.12 6.17
N ASP A 29 42.78 -15.19 6.45
CA ASP A 29 43.33 -15.92 7.60
C ASP A 29 42.85 -15.32 8.94
N LYS A 30 42.82 -13.99 9.04
CA LYS A 30 42.27 -13.27 10.20
C LYS A 30 40.76 -13.47 10.36
N ASP A 31 40.00 -13.46 9.26
CA ASP A 31 38.54 -13.68 9.31
C ASP A 31 38.19 -15.12 9.70
N GLN A 32 38.91 -16.13 9.19
CA GLN A 32 38.76 -17.53 9.60
C GLN A 32 39.04 -17.71 11.09
N THR A 33 40.13 -17.11 11.59
CA THR A 33 40.51 -17.16 13.02
C THR A 33 39.44 -16.49 13.89
N ARG A 34 38.88 -15.36 13.45
CA ARG A 34 37.80 -14.64 14.16
C ARG A 34 36.53 -15.49 14.23
N ARG A 35 36.15 -16.17 13.15
CA ARG A 35 34.97 -17.05 13.09
C ARG A 35 35.12 -18.27 14.01
N GLN A 36 36.30 -18.88 14.07
CA GLN A 36 36.59 -19.98 15.01
C GLN A 36 36.53 -19.53 16.47
N ALA A 37 36.92 -18.28 16.78
CA ALA A 37 36.84 -17.73 18.13
C ALA A 37 35.39 -17.51 18.62
N THR A 38 34.45 -17.20 17.72
CA THR A 38 33.02 -16.99 18.00
C THR A 38 32.20 -18.27 18.19
N LEU A 39 32.73 -19.46 17.91
CA LEU A 39 32.07 -20.72 18.22
C LEU A 39 32.15 -20.98 19.73
N SER A 40 31.02 -21.17 20.40
CA SER A 40 30.96 -21.44 21.85
C SER A 40 31.62 -22.79 22.19
N GLY A 41 32.16 -22.89 23.42
CA GLY A 41 33.15 -23.91 23.82
C GLY A 41 32.77 -25.38 23.65
N ILE A 42 31.51 -25.72 23.41
CA ILE A 42 31.07 -27.10 23.17
C ILE A 42 31.40 -27.56 21.75
N LEU A 43 31.35 -26.67 20.75
CA LEU A 43 31.73 -26.97 19.37
C LEU A 43 33.24 -26.91 19.12
N LYS A 44 34.01 -26.25 20.01
CA LYS A 44 35.48 -26.18 19.89
C LYS A 44 36.14 -27.55 19.95
N ASN A 45 35.62 -28.45 20.78
CA ASN A 45 36.16 -29.80 20.96
C ASN A 45 35.74 -30.75 19.83
N ALA A 46 34.55 -30.57 19.27
CA ALA A 46 34.09 -31.37 18.12
C ALA A 46 34.77 -30.94 16.82
N ALA A 47 34.99 -29.63 16.63
CA ALA A 47 35.70 -29.11 15.47
C ALA A 47 37.21 -29.45 15.50
N SER A 48 37.86 -29.38 16.67
CA SER A 48 39.29 -29.70 16.79
C SER A 48 39.61 -31.19 16.57
N LEU A 49 38.64 -32.09 16.81
CA LEU A 49 38.77 -33.52 16.56
C LEU A 49 38.53 -33.91 15.09
N LEU A 50 37.84 -33.09 14.30
CA LEU A 50 37.52 -33.35 12.89
C LEU A 50 38.44 -32.63 11.88
N THR A 51 39.26 -31.68 12.33
CA THR A 51 40.20 -30.97 11.45
C THR A 51 41.62 -31.03 11.98
N THR A 52 42.26 -32.21 11.86
CA THR A 52 43.73 -32.29 11.92
C THR A 52 44.29 -31.89 10.56
N GLY A 53 44.23 -30.59 10.26
CA GLY A 53 44.71 -30.01 9.02
C GLY A 53 44.22 -28.57 8.92
N LYS A 54 45.14 -27.62 8.72
CA LYS A 54 44.75 -26.25 8.32
C LYS A 54 43.89 -26.40 7.06
N ASN A 55 42.61 -26.00 7.11
CA ASN A 55 41.78 -25.94 5.91
C ASN A 55 42.55 -25.11 4.87
N ALA A 56 42.75 -25.67 3.67
CA ALA A 56 43.37 -24.94 2.59
C ALA A 56 42.56 -23.66 2.34
N LEU A 57 43.24 -22.53 2.19
CA LEU A 57 42.59 -21.27 1.84
C LEU A 57 41.85 -21.48 0.50
N PRO A 58 40.57 -21.07 0.39
CA PRO A 58 39.84 -21.20 -0.85
C PRO A 58 40.56 -20.41 -1.95
N ASP A 59 40.56 -20.93 -3.17
CA ASP A 59 41.15 -20.21 -4.29
C ASP A 59 40.33 -18.93 -4.54
N PHE A 60 41.06 -17.86 -4.89
CA PHE A 60 40.48 -16.55 -5.06
C PHE A 60 41.14 -15.85 -6.24
N LYS A 61 40.36 -15.01 -6.93
CA LYS A 61 40.82 -14.18 -8.04
C LYS A 61 40.72 -12.72 -7.64
N VAL A 62 41.86 -12.03 -7.56
CA VAL A 62 41.89 -10.58 -7.34
C VAL A 62 42.00 -9.89 -8.70
N THR A 63 41.12 -8.92 -8.91
CA THR A 63 41.16 -8.01 -10.05
C THR A 63 41.46 -6.62 -9.53
N ASN A 64 42.67 -6.13 -9.82
CA ASN A 64 43.14 -4.82 -9.37
C ASN A 64 42.67 -3.75 -10.36
N TYR A 65 41.94 -2.76 -9.86
CA TYR A 65 41.60 -1.55 -10.58
C TYR A 65 42.45 -0.38 -10.07
N VAL A 66 42.45 0.73 -10.79
CA VAL A 66 43.33 1.89 -10.54
C VAL A 66 43.16 2.47 -9.12
N PHE A 67 41.97 2.38 -8.53
CA PHE A 67 41.65 3.01 -7.24
C PHE A 67 41.12 2.05 -6.16
N PHE A 68 40.88 0.78 -6.51
CA PHE A 68 40.36 -0.23 -5.62
C PHE A 68 40.65 -1.61 -6.20
N SER A 69 40.60 -2.65 -5.38
CA SER A 69 40.77 -4.03 -5.83
C SER A 69 39.52 -4.84 -5.49
N ILE A 70 39.09 -5.69 -6.40
CA ILE A 70 37.96 -6.59 -6.16
C ILE A 70 38.52 -8.01 -6.07
N ALA A 71 38.27 -8.69 -4.95
CA ALA A 71 38.58 -10.09 -4.81
C ALA A 71 37.30 -10.91 -4.87
N THR A 72 37.26 -11.89 -5.77
CA THR A 72 36.17 -12.86 -5.89
C THR A 72 36.68 -14.22 -5.41
N VAL A 73 36.03 -14.78 -4.40
CA VAL A 73 36.31 -16.12 -3.89
C VAL A 73 35.44 -17.13 -4.66
N GLU A 74 35.91 -18.36 -4.85
CA GLU A 74 35.15 -19.42 -5.55
C GLU A 74 33.73 -19.65 -4.99
N ASP A 75 33.50 -19.38 -3.70
CA ASP A 75 32.19 -19.37 -3.03
C ASP A 75 31.22 -18.27 -3.54
N GLY A 76 31.58 -17.49 -4.57
CA GLY A 76 30.77 -16.39 -5.11
C GLY A 76 30.78 -15.10 -4.26
N ARG A 77 31.56 -15.07 -3.17
CA ARG A 77 31.68 -13.88 -2.30
C ARG A 77 32.61 -12.84 -2.93
N ILE A 78 32.16 -11.58 -2.88
CA ILE A 78 32.89 -10.44 -3.44
C ILE A 78 33.41 -9.58 -2.29
N TYR A 79 34.68 -9.23 -2.34
CA TYR A 79 35.33 -8.32 -1.41
C TYR A 79 35.87 -7.12 -2.19
N ILE A 80 35.73 -5.93 -1.61
CA ILE A 80 36.25 -4.69 -2.16
C ILE A 80 37.36 -4.20 -1.22
N GLY A 81 38.55 -4.06 -1.77
CA GLY A 81 39.74 -3.57 -1.11
C GLY A 81 40.04 -2.13 -1.49
N GLY A 82 40.28 -1.29 -0.49
CA GLY A 82 40.73 0.09 -0.65
C GLY A 82 41.47 0.56 0.59
N PHE A 83 42.48 1.42 0.42
CA PHE A 83 43.28 1.96 1.53
C PHE A 83 43.88 0.88 2.45
N ASP A 84 44.49 -0.17 1.88
CA ASP A 84 45.07 -1.32 2.60
C ASP A 84 44.08 -2.08 3.52
N THR A 85 42.79 -1.91 3.30
CA THR A 85 41.72 -2.60 4.04
C THR A 85 40.75 -3.30 3.09
N TRP A 86 40.25 -4.46 3.51
CA TRP A 86 39.30 -5.26 2.75
C TRP A 86 37.92 -5.21 3.42
N PHE A 87 36.89 -4.95 2.62
CA PHE A 87 35.50 -4.95 3.04
C PHE A 87 34.76 -6.05 2.30
N ALA A 88 33.96 -6.84 3.02
CA ALA A 88 33.01 -7.74 2.37
C ALA A 88 31.94 -6.88 1.70
N TYR A 89 31.77 -7.05 0.39
CA TYR A 89 30.64 -6.45 -0.29
C TYR A 89 29.41 -7.30 0.04
N GLU A 90 28.65 -6.87 1.05
CA GLU A 90 27.29 -7.36 1.26
C GLU A 90 26.40 -6.80 0.13
N GLY A 91 26.57 -7.34 -1.07
CA GLY A 91 25.50 -7.36 -2.05
C GLY A 91 24.27 -8.01 -1.42
N ALA A 92 23.07 -7.65 -1.90
CA ALA A 92 21.79 -8.18 -1.43
C ALA A 92 21.92 -9.65 -1.00
N PRO A 93 21.41 -10.04 0.18
CA PRO A 93 21.66 -11.36 0.75
C PRO A 93 21.39 -12.40 -0.33
N THR A 94 22.44 -13.08 -0.79
CA THR A 94 22.30 -14.24 -1.65
C THR A 94 21.48 -15.23 -0.83
N LEU A 95 20.23 -15.40 -1.25
CA LEU A 95 19.39 -16.49 -0.81
C LEU A 95 20.14 -17.76 -1.20
N ASP A 96 20.91 -18.33 -0.26
CA ASP A 96 21.55 -19.62 -0.45
C ASP A 96 20.41 -20.64 -0.57
N PRO A 97 20.11 -21.17 -1.79
CA PRO A 97 18.95 -22.03 -2.00
C PRO A 97 19.14 -23.40 -1.33
N SER A 98 20.33 -23.67 -0.79
CA SER A 98 20.73 -24.92 -0.13
C SER A 98 20.63 -24.88 1.40
N SER A 99 20.17 -23.78 2.00
CA SER A 99 19.92 -23.74 3.44
C SER A 99 18.58 -24.41 3.76
N ASN A 100 18.57 -25.30 4.76
CA ASN A 100 17.37 -26.02 5.19
C ASN A 100 16.25 -24.99 5.50
N PRO A 101 14.99 -25.20 5.07
CA PRO A 101 13.88 -24.28 5.38
C PRO A 101 13.78 -23.91 6.88
N HIS A 102 14.18 -24.84 7.76
CA HIS A 102 14.25 -24.57 9.19
C HIS A 102 15.28 -23.49 9.56
N ASP A 103 16.48 -23.54 8.96
CA ASP A 103 17.54 -22.54 9.20
C ASP A 103 17.12 -21.17 8.66
N GLN A 104 16.42 -21.14 7.51
CA GLN A 104 15.91 -19.90 6.93
C GLN A 104 14.82 -19.25 7.80
N SER A 105 13.94 -20.06 8.40
CA SER A 105 12.94 -19.58 9.37
C SER A 105 13.62 -18.95 10.60
N ASP A 106 14.63 -19.60 11.17
CA ASP A 106 15.37 -19.09 12.32
C ASP A 106 16.10 -17.77 12.00
N GLN A 107 16.61 -17.62 10.77
CA GLN A 107 17.20 -16.35 10.32
C GLN A 107 16.14 -15.26 10.12
N ALA A 108 14.93 -15.61 9.68
CA ALA A 108 13.82 -14.67 9.55
C ALA A 108 13.40 -14.14 10.92
N ASP A 109 13.28 -15.01 11.93
CA ASP A 109 12.95 -14.64 13.32
C ASP A 109 14.01 -13.71 13.91
N LYS A 110 15.31 -14.03 13.77
CA LYS A 110 16.41 -13.14 14.19
C LYS A 110 16.37 -11.79 13.48
N THR A 111 15.98 -11.77 12.21
CA THR A 111 15.85 -10.52 11.43
C THR A 111 14.67 -9.70 11.93
N ARG A 112 13.55 -10.35 12.26
CA ARG A 112 12.37 -9.71 12.87
C ARG A 112 12.70 -9.12 14.24
N GLU A 113 13.45 -9.81 15.09
CA GLU A 113 13.91 -9.30 16.39
C GLU A 113 14.77 -8.05 16.23
N LYS A 114 15.71 -8.04 15.27
CA LYS A 114 16.49 -6.84 14.93
C LYS A 114 15.59 -5.66 14.54
N ALA A 115 14.52 -5.91 13.78
CA ALA A 115 13.56 -4.87 13.41
C ALA A 115 12.81 -4.30 14.64
N ILE A 116 12.47 -5.15 15.62
CA ILE A 116 11.89 -4.72 16.90
C ILE A 116 12.86 -3.80 17.65
N HIS A 117 14.15 -4.13 17.69
CA HIS A 117 15.18 -3.27 18.30
C HIS A 117 15.30 -1.91 17.59
N PHE A 118 15.29 -1.88 16.26
CA PHE A 118 15.28 -0.60 15.52
C PHE A 118 14.03 0.24 15.82
N LYS A 119 12.86 -0.40 15.95
CA LYS A 119 11.61 0.26 16.34
C LYS A 119 11.69 0.81 17.76
N ALA A 120 12.26 0.08 18.71
CA ALA A 120 12.48 0.54 20.09
C ALA A 120 13.41 1.77 20.14
N ASN A 121 14.41 1.81 19.26
CA ASN A 121 15.33 2.95 19.10
C ASN A 121 14.75 4.10 18.24
N GLN A 122 13.44 4.09 17.94
CA GLN A 122 12.74 5.08 17.12
C GLN A 122 13.28 5.24 15.69
N ASN A 123 14.09 4.31 15.19
CA ASN A 123 14.57 4.30 13.81
C ASN A 123 13.56 3.55 12.92
N PHE A 124 12.44 4.21 12.64
CA PHE A 124 11.31 3.60 11.92
C PHE A 124 11.62 3.25 10.46
N SER A 125 12.48 4.02 9.79
CA SER A 125 12.88 3.73 8.39
C SER A 125 13.69 2.43 8.30
N SER A 126 14.70 2.28 9.16
CA SER A 126 15.52 1.06 9.19
C SER A 126 14.73 -0.14 9.72
N ALA A 127 13.83 0.07 10.68
CA ALA A 127 12.91 -0.96 11.17
C ALA A 127 12.02 -1.48 10.04
N GLY A 128 11.38 -0.58 9.27
CA GLY A 128 10.52 -0.96 8.14
C GLY A 128 11.26 -1.76 7.07
N ALA A 129 12.49 -1.37 6.74
CA ALA A 129 13.32 -2.10 5.77
C ALA A 129 13.70 -3.49 6.28
N THR A 130 14.02 -3.60 7.57
CA THR A 130 14.38 -4.87 8.21
C THR A 130 13.17 -5.80 8.33
N TYR A 131 11.98 -5.28 8.67
CA TYR A 131 10.74 -6.06 8.64
C TYR A 131 10.41 -6.57 7.24
N ASN A 132 10.58 -5.73 6.20
CA ASN A 132 10.38 -6.16 4.81
C ASN A 132 11.37 -7.26 4.40
N LYS A 133 12.63 -7.18 4.86
CA LYS A 133 13.61 -8.25 4.67
C LYS A 133 13.18 -9.55 5.37
N ALA A 134 12.74 -9.48 6.62
CA ALA A 134 12.21 -10.64 7.34
C ALA A 134 10.99 -11.25 6.63
N ALA A 135 10.06 -10.40 6.17
CA ALA A 135 8.86 -10.84 5.45
C ALA A 135 9.19 -11.64 4.18
N LYS A 136 10.15 -11.17 3.38
CA LYS A 136 10.63 -11.90 2.19
C LYS A 136 11.25 -13.25 2.53
N MET A 137 11.92 -13.36 3.69
CA MET A 137 12.49 -14.63 4.15
C MET A 137 11.40 -15.60 4.59
N TYR A 138 10.35 -15.11 5.27
CA TYR A 138 9.18 -15.94 5.56
C TYR A 138 8.45 -16.40 4.29
N GLU A 139 8.37 -15.55 3.25
CA GLU A 139 7.83 -15.95 1.94
C GLU A 139 8.64 -17.09 1.32
N SER A 140 9.99 -17.05 1.36
CA SER A 140 10.81 -18.16 0.86
C SER A 140 10.62 -19.46 1.63
N CYS A 141 10.23 -19.40 2.91
CA CYS A 141 9.93 -20.57 3.74
C CYS A 141 8.47 -21.06 3.59
N ASN A 142 7.65 -20.44 2.74
CA ASN A 142 6.19 -20.68 2.66
C ASN A 142 5.43 -20.40 3.97
N CYS A 143 5.98 -19.54 4.84
CA CYS A 143 5.34 -19.08 6.07
C CYS A 143 4.49 -17.84 5.80
N ASP A 144 3.41 -18.00 5.02
CA ASP A 144 2.57 -16.88 4.54
C ASP A 144 2.00 -16.00 5.66
N TYR A 145 1.64 -16.60 6.79
CA TYR A 145 1.02 -15.87 7.91
C TYR A 145 2.03 -14.96 8.63
N GLU A 146 3.22 -15.50 8.92
CA GLU A 146 4.33 -14.80 9.53
C GLU A 146 4.85 -13.70 8.60
N ALA A 147 4.95 -13.98 7.30
CA ALA A 147 5.27 -13.00 6.27
C ALA A 147 4.28 -11.84 6.26
N ALA A 148 2.97 -12.13 6.25
CA ALA A 148 1.93 -11.12 6.25
C ALA A 148 1.97 -10.24 7.51
N CYS A 149 2.18 -10.85 8.69
CA CYS A 149 2.35 -10.11 9.94
C CYS A 149 3.60 -9.21 9.92
N ALA A 150 4.71 -9.69 9.38
CA ALA A 150 5.93 -8.89 9.23
C ALA A 150 5.72 -7.71 8.26
N TYR A 151 4.97 -7.87 7.18
CA TYR A 151 4.60 -6.77 6.29
C TYR A 151 3.66 -5.75 6.95
N GLU A 152 2.70 -6.16 7.78
CA GLU A 152 1.88 -5.23 8.56
C GLU A 152 2.74 -4.41 9.54
N ASP A 153 3.70 -5.03 10.21
CA ASP A 153 4.61 -4.34 11.12
C ASP A 153 5.57 -3.41 10.36
N ALA A 154 6.01 -3.80 9.15
CA ALA A 154 6.73 -2.93 8.24
C ALA A 154 5.90 -1.70 7.88
N TYR A 155 4.63 -1.88 7.50
CA TYR A 155 3.70 -0.79 7.19
C TYR A 155 3.59 0.21 8.35
N LYS A 156 3.38 -0.27 9.59
CA LYS A 156 3.28 0.61 10.77
C LYS A 156 4.54 1.46 10.94
N CYS A 157 5.72 0.89 10.70
CA CYS A 157 6.99 1.61 10.75
C CYS A 157 7.12 2.62 9.61
N TRP A 158 6.80 2.24 8.37
CA TRP A 158 6.85 3.13 7.21
C TRP A 158 5.87 4.30 7.31
N ASN A 159 4.68 4.06 7.87
CA ASN A 159 3.70 5.10 8.13
C ASN A 159 4.26 6.14 9.12
N HIS A 160 4.91 5.68 10.20
CA HIS A 160 5.57 6.57 11.15
C HIS A 160 6.76 7.31 10.53
N ALA A 161 7.50 6.67 9.62
CA ALA A 161 8.59 7.25 8.85
C ALA A 161 8.11 8.16 7.69
N LYS A 162 6.80 8.34 7.51
CA LYS A 162 6.18 9.12 6.42
C LYS A 162 6.60 8.67 5.01
N SER A 163 6.96 7.39 4.85
CA SER A 163 7.35 6.79 3.57
C SER A 163 6.15 6.08 2.94
N THR A 164 5.22 6.86 2.39
CA THR A 164 3.88 6.36 2.04
C THR A 164 3.88 5.32 0.91
N ASP A 165 4.76 5.42 -0.07
CA ASP A 165 4.85 4.44 -1.17
C ASP A 165 5.27 3.06 -0.68
N LEU A 166 6.27 3.01 0.21
CA LEU A 166 6.73 1.76 0.83
C LEU A 166 5.67 1.19 1.79
N ALA A 167 4.95 2.07 2.49
CA ALA A 167 3.84 1.70 3.37
C ALA A 167 2.71 1.04 2.58
N LEU A 168 2.30 1.61 1.44
CA LEU A 168 1.26 1.06 0.56
C LEU A 168 1.68 -0.29 -0.05
N ASN A 169 2.93 -0.41 -0.50
CA ASN A 169 3.44 -1.68 -1.01
C ASN A 169 3.41 -2.78 0.05
N ALA A 170 3.84 -2.46 1.29
CA ALA A 170 3.80 -3.40 2.40
C ALA A 170 2.35 -3.81 2.74
N LEU A 171 1.39 -2.87 2.74
CA LEU A 171 -0.02 -3.18 2.95
C LEU A 171 -0.59 -4.09 1.87
N GLU A 172 -0.33 -3.80 0.59
CA GLU A 172 -0.83 -4.62 -0.51
C GLU A 172 -0.29 -6.04 -0.40
N LYS A 173 1.01 -6.20 -0.13
CA LYS A 173 1.60 -7.52 0.10
C LYS A 173 0.97 -8.25 1.29
N ALA A 174 0.84 -7.59 2.44
CA ALA A 174 0.19 -8.19 3.61
C ALA A 174 -1.26 -8.65 3.28
N ALA A 175 -2.04 -7.80 2.60
CA ALA A 175 -3.40 -8.11 2.22
C ALA A 175 -3.48 -9.31 1.25
N THR A 176 -2.61 -9.35 0.24
CA THR A 176 -2.56 -10.49 -0.71
C THR A 176 -2.23 -11.80 -0.01
N LEU A 177 -1.27 -11.81 0.93
CA LEU A 177 -0.92 -13.01 1.68
C LEU A 177 -2.05 -13.46 2.61
N PHE A 178 -2.71 -12.53 3.32
CA PHE A 178 -3.87 -12.88 4.14
C PHE A 178 -5.05 -13.39 3.31
N SER A 179 -5.23 -12.89 2.08
CA SER A 179 -6.31 -13.34 1.20
C SER A 179 -6.16 -14.79 0.73
N LYS A 180 -4.95 -15.38 0.81
CA LYS A 180 -4.73 -16.80 0.47
C LYS A 180 -5.45 -17.76 1.44
N ARG A 181 -5.76 -17.33 2.66
CA ARG A 181 -6.44 -18.13 3.68
C ARG A 181 -7.85 -17.58 3.88
N GLU A 182 -8.86 -18.39 3.61
CA GLU A 182 -10.28 -17.98 3.71
C GLU A 182 -10.64 -17.42 5.09
N SER A 183 -10.09 -17.99 6.17
CA SER A 183 -10.32 -17.50 7.54
C SER A 183 -9.78 -16.09 7.80
N LEU A 184 -8.88 -15.57 6.94
CA LEU A 184 -8.21 -14.28 7.13
C LEU A 184 -8.64 -13.22 6.10
N THR A 185 -9.61 -13.51 5.24
CA THR A 185 -10.16 -12.59 4.24
C THR A 185 -10.67 -11.28 4.85
N ALA A 186 -11.36 -11.36 5.99
CA ALA A 186 -11.81 -10.17 6.72
C ALA A 186 -10.65 -9.30 7.23
N ARG A 187 -9.47 -9.89 7.53
CA ARG A 187 -8.26 -9.13 7.88
C ARG A 187 -7.65 -8.48 6.65
N ALA A 188 -7.58 -9.20 5.53
CA ALA A 188 -7.13 -8.65 4.25
C ALA A 188 -7.99 -7.45 3.80
N ALA A 189 -9.32 -7.56 3.93
CA ALA A 189 -10.26 -6.49 3.62
C ALA A 189 -9.97 -5.21 4.41
N ARG A 190 -9.74 -5.32 5.72
CA ARG A 190 -9.36 -4.18 6.58
C ARG A 190 -8.07 -3.51 6.14
N LEU A 191 -7.09 -4.29 5.68
CA LEU A 191 -5.83 -3.73 5.17
C LEU A 191 -6.04 -2.98 3.85
N TYR A 192 -6.89 -3.49 2.96
CA TYR A 192 -7.27 -2.77 1.75
C TYR A 192 -8.04 -1.47 2.06
N GLU A 193 -8.92 -1.44 3.06
CA GLU A 193 -9.55 -0.18 3.50
C GLU A 193 -8.52 0.83 4.02
N GLN A 194 -7.53 0.38 4.80
CA GLN A 194 -6.43 1.24 5.25
C GLN A 194 -5.60 1.78 4.08
N ALA A 195 -5.32 0.94 3.07
CA ALA A 195 -4.64 1.36 1.85
C ALA A 195 -5.48 2.38 1.06
N GLY A 196 -6.80 2.16 0.95
CA GLY A 196 -7.75 3.08 0.34
C GLY A 196 -7.77 4.45 1.01
N ASN A 197 -7.86 4.48 2.34
CA ASN A 197 -7.81 5.72 3.13
C ASN A 197 -6.49 6.47 2.95
N THR A 198 -5.38 5.75 2.93
CA THR A 198 -4.05 6.32 2.68
C THR A 198 -3.97 6.91 1.27
N CYS A 199 -4.54 6.23 0.26
CA CYS A 199 -4.61 6.74 -1.11
C CYS A 199 -5.51 7.97 -1.24
N LYS A 200 -6.65 8.03 -0.52
CA LYS A 200 -7.48 9.24 -0.45
C LYS A 200 -6.70 10.43 0.10
N ALA A 201 -5.93 10.23 1.18
CA ALA A 201 -5.09 11.27 1.76
C ALA A 201 -4.01 11.77 0.79
N LEU A 202 -3.47 10.90 -0.06
CA LEU A 202 -2.52 11.23 -1.12
C LEU A 202 -3.15 11.82 -2.39
N LYS A 203 -4.47 12.01 -2.41
CA LYS A 203 -5.24 12.45 -3.59
C LYS A 203 -5.15 11.50 -4.80
N LEU A 204 -4.96 10.20 -4.54
CA LEU A 204 -4.91 9.14 -5.56
C LEU A 204 -6.27 8.42 -5.66
N GLY A 205 -7.29 9.13 -6.16
CA GLY A 205 -8.69 8.65 -6.19
C GLY A 205 -8.88 7.30 -6.85
N ASP A 206 -8.21 7.06 -7.99
CA ASP A 206 -8.34 5.84 -8.77
C ASP A 206 -7.86 4.61 -8.01
N ARG A 207 -6.70 4.72 -7.36
CA ARG A 207 -6.17 3.65 -6.50
C ARG A 207 -7.01 3.46 -5.25
N ALA A 208 -7.49 4.56 -4.66
CA ALA A 208 -8.34 4.49 -3.48
C ALA A 208 -9.64 3.72 -3.77
N ALA A 209 -10.34 4.06 -4.86
CA ALA A 209 -11.55 3.36 -5.29
C ALA A 209 -11.29 1.86 -5.54
N LEU A 210 -10.19 1.53 -6.24
CA LEU A 210 -9.80 0.14 -6.47
C LEU A 210 -9.61 -0.64 -5.16
N TYR A 211 -8.95 -0.04 -4.17
CA TYR A 211 -8.74 -0.71 -2.88
C TYR A 211 -10.03 -0.88 -2.08
N PHE A 212 -10.93 0.10 -2.07
CA PHE A 212 -12.24 -0.05 -1.44
C PHE A 212 -13.10 -1.11 -2.15
N GLY A 213 -13.05 -1.16 -3.48
CA GLY A 213 -13.69 -2.21 -4.26
C GLY A 213 -13.16 -3.60 -3.88
N ARG A 214 -11.83 -3.78 -3.84
CA ARG A 214 -11.21 -5.04 -3.36
C ARG A 214 -11.65 -5.39 -1.94
N ALA A 215 -11.66 -4.41 -1.02
CA ALA A 215 -12.12 -4.64 0.35
C ALA A 215 -13.58 -5.12 0.40
N SER A 216 -14.47 -4.48 -0.37
CA SER A 216 -15.90 -4.84 -0.41
C SER A 216 -16.11 -6.30 -0.86
N THR A 217 -15.34 -6.77 -1.84
CA THR A 217 -15.44 -8.15 -2.35
C THR A 217 -14.89 -9.20 -1.41
N MET A 218 -14.03 -8.81 -0.45
CA MET A 218 -13.42 -9.74 0.51
C MET A 218 -14.18 -9.84 1.82
N TYR A 219 -15.06 -8.89 2.12
CA TYR A 219 -15.99 -9.02 3.23
C TYR A 219 -17.12 -9.98 2.87
N ASP A 220 -17.72 -10.59 3.90
CA ASP A 220 -18.93 -11.38 3.73
C ASP A 220 -20.08 -10.48 3.24
N PRO A 221 -20.83 -10.84 2.19
CA PRO A 221 -21.97 -10.06 1.70
C PRO A 221 -23.04 -9.78 2.75
N SER A 222 -23.17 -10.65 3.77
CA SER A 222 -24.09 -10.45 4.90
C SER A 222 -23.60 -9.41 5.92
N ASP A 223 -22.32 -9.03 5.84
CA ASP A 223 -21.71 -8.05 6.73
C ASP A 223 -21.91 -6.63 6.21
N THR A 224 -22.37 -5.73 7.07
CA THR A 224 -22.55 -4.31 6.72
C THR A 224 -21.24 -3.65 6.30
N ARG A 225 -20.08 -4.17 6.72
CA ARG A 225 -18.75 -3.72 6.29
C ARG A 225 -18.53 -3.84 4.79
N ALA A 226 -19.04 -4.89 4.14
CA ALA A 226 -18.95 -5.05 2.68
C ALA A 226 -19.62 -3.87 1.98
N LEU A 227 -20.83 -3.54 2.42
CA LEU A 227 -21.61 -2.44 1.87
C LEU A 227 -20.96 -1.08 2.17
N PHE A 228 -20.45 -0.86 3.37
CA PHE A 228 -19.73 0.39 3.70
C PHE A 228 -18.48 0.58 2.84
N ALA A 229 -17.68 -0.47 2.62
CA ALA A 229 -16.53 -0.41 1.71
C ALA A 229 -16.97 -0.09 0.27
N LYS A 230 -18.08 -0.67 -0.19
CA LYS A 230 -18.65 -0.41 -1.51
C LYS A 230 -19.15 1.03 -1.67
N VAL A 231 -19.77 1.58 -0.63
CA VAL A 231 -20.16 3.00 -0.57
C VAL A 231 -18.92 3.90 -0.64
N GLN A 232 -17.84 3.56 0.08
CA GLN A 232 -16.59 4.32 0.01
C GLN A 232 -15.94 4.28 -1.38
N GLU A 233 -16.03 3.15 -2.10
CA GLU A 233 -15.64 3.06 -3.51
C GLU A 233 -16.44 4.07 -4.35
N ALA A 234 -17.77 4.05 -4.25
CA ALA A 234 -18.65 4.94 -5.02
C ALA A 234 -18.43 6.43 -4.70
N ASP A 235 -18.35 6.78 -3.40
CA ASP A 235 -18.07 8.14 -2.93
C ASP A 235 -16.73 8.63 -3.49
N THR A 236 -15.69 7.78 -3.46
CA THR A 236 -14.37 8.12 -3.98
C THR A 236 -14.40 8.31 -5.50
N LEU A 237 -15.13 7.49 -6.25
CA LEU A 237 -15.29 7.71 -7.69
C LEU A 237 -16.00 9.03 -8.00
N ALA A 238 -17.06 9.36 -7.25
CA ALA A 238 -17.82 10.60 -7.41
C ALA A 238 -17.00 11.84 -7.04
N GLU A 239 -16.17 11.77 -5.99
CA GLU A 239 -15.25 12.85 -5.59
C GLU A 239 -14.29 13.26 -6.71
N TYR A 240 -13.88 12.31 -7.56
CA TYR A 240 -12.96 12.50 -8.69
C TYR A 240 -13.69 12.63 -10.04
N ASN A 241 -14.97 12.96 -10.02
CA ASN A 241 -15.83 13.18 -11.20
C ASN A 241 -15.97 11.95 -12.13
N LYS A 242 -15.74 10.73 -11.63
CA LYS A 242 -16.01 9.48 -12.36
C LYS A 242 -17.46 9.05 -12.17
N PHE A 243 -18.39 9.95 -12.50
CA PHE A 243 -19.81 9.79 -12.18
C PHE A 243 -20.46 8.56 -12.83
N SER A 244 -20.03 8.17 -14.03
CA SER A 244 -20.55 6.97 -14.70
C SER A 244 -20.25 5.68 -13.93
N GLN A 245 -19.00 5.54 -13.46
CA GLN A 245 -18.57 4.39 -12.64
C GLN A 245 -19.18 4.46 -11.24
N ALA A 246 -19.21 5.65 -10.64
CA ALA A 246 -19.85 5.84 -9.33
C ALA A 246 -21.34 5.45 -9.37
N LEU A 247 -22.04 5.82 -10.46
CA LEU A 247 -23.45 5.50 -10.63
C LEU A 247 -23.71 3.99 -10.72
N SER A 248 -22.90 3.24 -11.49
CA SER A 248 -23.00 1.78 -11.51
C SER A 248 -22.80 1.19 -10.12
N THR A 249 -21.78 1.65 -9.39
CA THR A 249 -21.49 1.18 -8.03
C THR A 249 -22.61 1.53 -7.06
N TYR A 250 -23.21 2.72 -7.12
CA TYR A 250 -24.36 3.07 -6.26
C TYR A 250 -25.59 2.22 -6.56
N ARG A 251 -25.83 1.83 -7.81
CA ARG A 251 -26.95 0.93 -8.14
C ARG A 251 -26.75 -0.45 -7.52
N GLU A 252 -25.52 -0.98 -7.52
CA GLU A 252 -25.16 -2.20 -6.78
C GLU A 252 -25.37 -2.03 -5.27
N VAL A 253 -25.00 -0.88 -4.70
CA VAL A 253 -25.20 -0.55 -3.29
C VAL A 253 -26.69 -0.52 -2.94
N ILE A 254 -27.53 0.10 -3.77
CA ILE A 254 -28.99 0.16 -3.57
C ILE A 254 -29.58 -1.25 -3.53
N GLN A 255 -29.27 -2.08 -4.52
CA GLN A 255 -29.71 -3.49 -4.57
C GLN A 255 -29.24 -4.28 -3.34
N SER A 256 -27.99 -4.10 -2.93
CA SER A 256 -27.43 -4.78 -1.76
C SER A 256 -28.12 -4.33 -0.46
N THR A 257 -28.47 -3.04 -0.37
CA THR A 257 -29.15 -2.46 0.81
C THR A 257 -30.57 -3.01 0.98
N GLU A 258 -31.25 -3.42 -0.11
CA GLU A 258 -32.58 -4.03 -0.03
C GLU A 258 -32.54 -5.36 0.74
N THR A 259 -31.44 -6.10 0.62
CA THR A 259 -31.26 -7.40 1.28
C THR A 259 -30.94 -7.27 2.77
N VAL A 260 -30.43 -6.11 3.21
CA VAL A 260 -29.97 -5.88 4.58
C VAL A 260 -30.95 -4.98 5.32
N ASP A 261 -31.83 -5.59 6.13
CA ASP A 261 -32.91 -4.89 6.84
C ASP A 261 -32.44 -3.70 7.70
N SER A 262 -31.27 -3.79 8.32
CA SER A 262 -30.72 -2.75 9.19
C SER A 262 -30.35 -1.46 8.45
N LEU A 263 -30.16 -1.52 7.13
CA LEU A 263 -29.69 -0.40 6.32
C LEU A 263 -30.80 0.26 5.47
N LYS A 264 -32.04 -0.21 5.60
CA LYS A 264 -33.21 0.36 4.89
C LYS A 264 -33.38 1.87 5.09
N PHE A 265 -33.06 2.38 6.28
CA PHE A 265 -33.13 3.82 6.58
C PHE A 265 -32.04 4.65 5.89
N SER A 266 -30.95 4.01 5.46
CA SER A 266 -29.86 4.67 4.71
C SER A 266 -30.12 4.71 3.21
N MET A 267 -31.06 3.90 2.71
CA MET A 267 -31.42 3.81 1.29
C MET A 267 -31.67 5.17 0.62
N PRO A 268 -32.44 6.11 1.22
CA PRO A 268 -32.69 7.41 0.59
C PRO A 268 -31.41 8.19 0.30
N ASN A 269 -30.39 8.07 1.15
CA ASN A 269 -29.11 8.73 0.96
C ASN A 269 -28.30 8.12 -0.19
N TYR A 270 -28.39 6.81 -0.41
CA TYR A 270 -27.73 6.13 -1.54
C TYR A 270 -28.41 6.48 -2.86
N ILE A 271 -29.75 6.52 -2.90
CA ILE A 271 -30.51 6.98 -4.06
C ILE A 271 -30.17 8.43 -4.41
N LEU A 272 -30.13 9.32 -3.41
CA LEU A 272 -29.69 10.71 -3.61
C LEU A 272 -28.28 10.79 -4.20
N SER A 273 -27.37 9.91 -3.76
CA SER A 273 -25.99 9.88 -4.27
C SER A 273 -25.94 9.43 -5.73
N ALA A 274 -26.73 8.42 -6.11
CA ALA A 274 -26.87 7.97 -7.48
C ALA A 274 -27.48 9.08 -8.37
N CYS A 275 -28.56 9.73 -7.94
CA CYS A 275 -29.17 10.86 -8.65
C CYS A 275 -28.20 12.04 -8.78
N ALA A 276 -27.41 12.34 -7.75
CA ALA A 276 -26.39 13.38 -7.82
C ALA A 276 -25.27 13.06 -8.83
N CYS A 277 -24.93 11.78 -9.03
CA CYS A 277 -24.02 11.37 -10.11
C CYS A 277 -24.64 11.60 -11.49
N ALA A 278 -25.93 11.29 -11.66
CA ALA A 278 -26.65 11.57 -12.91
C ALA A 278 -26.73 13.08 -13.22
N LEU A 279 -27.01 13.90 -12.19
CA LEU A 279 -26.95 15.37 -12.29
C LEU A 279 -25.56 15.87 -12.69
N GLY A 280 -24.49 15.30 -12.12
CA GLY A 280 -23.11 15.66 -12.47
C GLY A 280 -22.74 15.35 -13.92
N MET A 281 -23.46 14.44 -14.57
CA MET A 281 -23.34 14.13 -16.00
C MET A 281 -24.35 14.89 -16.87
N ASP A 282 -25.22 15.71 -16.28
CA ASP A 282 -26.36 16.36 -16.94
C ASP A 282 -27.32 15.36 -17.65
N ASP A 283 -27.40 14.12 -17.15
CA ASP A 283 -28.25 13.06 -17.68
C ASP A 283 -29.55 12.93 -16.88
N TRP A 284 -30.53 13.76 -17.26
CA TRP A 284 -31.85 13.81 -16.65
C TRP A 284 -32.68 12.55 -16.88
N LYS A 285 -32.47 11.86 -18.00
CA LYS A 285 -33.18 10.59 -18.28
C LYS A 285 -32.73 9.52 -17.29
N MET A 286 -31.42 9.44 -17.05
CA MET A 286 -30.87 8.52 -16.07
C MET A 286 -31.29 8.88 -14.64
N LEU A 287 -31.39 10.17 -14.32
CA LEU A 287 -31.89 10.63 -13.03
C LEU A 287 -33.33 10.15 -12.78
N VAL A 288 -34.25 10.42 -13.70
CA VAL A 288 -35.66 9.98 -13.60
C VAL A 288 -35.74 8.47 -13.45
N ARG A 289 -34.96 7.72 -14.23
CA ARG A 289 -34.90 6.27 -14.14
C ARG A 289 -34.47 5.79 -12.75
N VAL A 290 -33.37 6.31 -12.21
CA VAL A 290 -32.85 5.92 -10.88
C VAL A 290 -33.82 6.30 -9.77
N HIS A 291 -34.45 7.46 -9.91
CA HIS A 291 -35.46 7.95 -9.00
C HIS A 291 -36.67 7.01 -8.94
N ASP A 292 -37.19 6.60 -10.09
CA ASP A 292 -38.35 5.71 -10.18
C ASP A 292 -38.01 4.29 -9.73
N GLU A 293 -36.84 3.76 -10.10
CA GLU A 293 -36.30 2.50 -9.55
C GLU A 293 -36.29 2.56 -8.01
N GLY A 294 -35.78 3.66 -7.43
CA GLY A 294 -35.75 3.88 -5.98
C GLY A 294 -37.13 3.88 -5.30
N LYS A 295 -38.17 4.41 -5.95
CA LYS A 295 -39.56 4.36 -5.44
C LYS A 295 -40.09 2.93 -5.39
N THR A 296 -39.76 2.12 -6.40
CA THR A 296 -40.18 0.71 -6.43
C THR A 296 -39.44 -0.14 -5.40
N SER A 297 -38.18 0.19 -5.13
CA SER A 297 -37.30 -0.53 -4.20
C SER A 297 -37.66 -0.33 -2.72
N SER A 298 -38.09 0.87 -2.31
CA SER A 298 -38.27 1.17 -0.88
C SER A 298 -39.42 2.13 -0.59
N ASN A 299 -40.37 1.66 0.22
CA ASN A 299 -41.44 2.50 0.76
C ASN A 299 -40.91 3.62 1.69
N THR A 300 -39.76 3.40 2.34
CA THR A 300 -39.10 4.43 3.17
C THR A 300 -38.57 5.58 2.32
N TYR A 301 -38.17 5.30 1.08
CA TYR A 301 -37.75 6.35 0.16
C TYR A 301 -38.93 7.20 -0.29
N VAL A 302 -40.07 6.58 -0.63
CA VAL A 302 -41.28 7.28 -1.09
C VAL A 302 -41.77 8.33 -0.07
N THR A 303 -41.69 8.05 1.23
CA THR A 303 -42.11 8.99 2.28
C THR A 303 -41.05 10.03 2.65
N SER A 304 -39.84 9.92 2.09
CA SER A 304 -38.70 10.77 2.46
C SER A 304 -38.79 12.19 1.91
N THR A 305 -38.15 13.14 2.60
CA THR A 305 -37.90 14.51 2.10
C THR A 305 -37.08 14.50 0.81
N ILE A 306 -36.21 13.50 0.65
CA ILE A 306 -35.31 13.35 -0.50
C ILE A 306 -36.11 13.01 -1.77
N CYS A 307 -37.10 12.11 -1.70
CA CYS A 307 -37.95 11.80 -2.85
C CYS A 307 -38.71 13.04 -3.31
N ARG A 308 -39.37 13.75 -2.38
CA ARG A 308 -40.08 15.01 -2.70
C ARG A 308 -39.17 16.08 -3.29
N PHE A 309 -37.94 16.17 -2.78
CA PHE A 309 -36.94 17.08 -3.33
C PHE A 309 -36.56 16.72 -4.77
N LEU A 310 -36.28 15.44 -5.04
CA LEU A 310 -35.91 14.98 -6.38
C LEU A 310 -37.06 15.14 -7.38
N GLU A 311 -38.30 14.88 -6.97
CA GLU A 311 -39.50 15.17 -7.77
C GLU A 311 -39.59 16.65 -8.14
N ALA A 312 -39.48 17.54 -7.15
CA ALA A 312 -39.53 18.98 -7.39
C ALA A 312 -38.39 19.48 -8.30
N LEU A 313 -37.20 18.86 -8.24
CA LEU A 313 -36.09 19.17 -9.15
C LEU A 313 -36.37 18.69 -10.58
N ILE A 314 -36.95 17.51 -10.75
CA ILE A 314 -37.33 16.95 -12.06
C ILE A 314 -38.42 17.83 -12.70
N ASP A 315 -39.43 18.22 -11.93
CA ASP A 315 -40.52 19.06 -12.41
C ASP A 315 -40.01 20.44 -12.84
N ALA A 316 -39.19 21.10 -12.00
CA ALA A 316 -38.57 22.38 -12.34
C ALA A 316 -37.69 22.30 -13.61
N HIS A 317 -37.03 21.15 -13.82
CA HIS A 317 -36.28 20.91 -15.05
C HIS A 317 -37.18 20.78 -16.28
N HIS A 318 -38.28 20.03 -16.17
CA HIS A 318 -39.24 19.86 -17.26
C HIS A 318 -39.94 21.17 -17.63
N ASP A 319 -40.24 22.01 -16.66
CA ASP A 319 -40.85 23.32 -16.87
C ASP A 319 -39.84 24.38 -17.36
N GLY A 320 -38.54 24.10 -17.27
CA GLY A 320 -37.48 25.04 -17.63
C GLY A 320 -37.32 26.19 -16.64
N ASP A 321 -37.86 26.07 -15.43
CA ASP A 321 -37.85 27.10 -14.39
C ASP A 321 -36.59 27.01 -13.53
N ALA A 322 -35.57 27.80 -13.93
CA ALA A 322 -34.30 27.87 -13.21
C ALA A 322 -34.43 28.51 -11.81
N GLU A 323 -35.42 29.38 -11.58
CA GLU A 323 -35.63 30.02 -10.27
C GLU A 323 -36.26 29.03 -9.29
N ALA A 324 -37.27 28.26 -9.73
CA ALA A 324 -37.84 27.18 -8.95
C ALA A 324 -36.76 26.14 -8.57
N PHE A 325 -35.90 25.76 -9.52
CA PHE A 325 -34.78 24.84 -9.28
C PHE A 325 -33.84 25.36 -8.18
N ALA A 326 -33.37 26.60 -8.32
CA ALA A 326 -32.46 27.23 -7.35
C ALA A 326 -33.09 27.33 -5.95
N ASN A 327 -34.38 27.66 -5.87
CA ASN A 327 -35.12 27.71 -4.60
C ASN A 327 -35.17 26.35 -3.91
N GLN A 328 -35.46 25.26 -4.65
CA GLN A 328 -35.47 23.91 -4.08
C GLN A 328 -34.09 23.48 -3.59
N CYS A 329 -33.03 23.75 -4.36
CA CYS A 329 -31.65 23.50 -3.91
C CYS A 329 -31.32 24.24 -2.61
N SER A 330 -31.67 25.53 -2.50
CA SER A 330 -31.41 26.31 -1.28
C SER A 330 -32.19 25.79 -0.07
N VAL A 331 -33.45 25.37 -0.23
CA VAL A 331 -34.24 24.79 0.86
C VAL A 331 -33.63 23.47 1.31
N PHE A 332 -33.18 22.66 0.37
CA PHE A 332 -32.57 21.37 0.66
C PHE A 332 -31.23 21.50 1.38
N GLU A 333 -30.34 22.39 0.94
CA GLU A 333 -29.04 22.63 1.61
C GLU A 333 -29.17 23.22 3.02
N ARG A 334 -30.27 23.94 3.33
CA ARG A 334 -30.55 24.42 4.70
C ARG A 334 -31.00 23.30 5.64
N THR A 335 -31.61 22.26 5.11
CA THR A 335 -32.22 21.17 5.89
C THR A 335 -31.32 19.93 5.96
N HIS A 336 -30.45 19.74 4.97
CA HIS A 336 -29.59 18.55 4.84
C HIS A 336 -28.13 18.96 4.65
N THR A 337 -27.23 18.39 5.45
CA THR A 337 -25.80 18.56 5.27
C THR A 337 -25.31 17.71 4.11
N LEU A 338 -24.94 18.36 3.01
CA LEU A 338 -24.43 17.68 1.83
C LEU A 338 -22.90 17.55 1.84
N VAL A 339 -22.42 16.41 1.33
CA VAL A 339 -21.00 16.18 1.08
C VAL A 339 -20.55 17.10 -0.08
N PRO A 340 -19.32 17.66 -0.06
CA PRO A 340 -18.91 18.69 -1.02
C PRO A 340 -19.10 18.36 -2.50
N TRP A 341 -18.94 17.09 -2.90
CA TRP A 341 -19.13 16.69 -4.29
C TRP A 341 -20.60 16.73 -4.73
N LYS A 342 -21.56 16.44 -3.84
CA LYS A 342 -23.00 16.50 -4.13
C LYS A 342 -23.45 17.95 -4.33
N SER A 343 -23.04 18.85 -3.44
CA SER A 343 -23.31 20.29 -3.60
C SER A 343 -22.69 20.84 -4.89
N ARG A 344 -21.51 20.35 -5.29
CA ARG A 344 -20.90 20.69 -6.58
C ARG A 344 -21.77 20.22 -7.75
N CYS A 345 -22.27 18.98 -7.73
CA CYS A 345 -23.18 18.50 -8.79
C CYS A 345 -24.46 19.32 -8.88
N LEU A 346 -25.09 19.66 -7.75
CA LEU A 346 -26.29 20.50 -7.73
C LEU A 346 -26.03 21.89 -8.33
N ARG A 347 -24.90 22.50 -7.98
CA ARG A 347 -24.51 23.80 -8.51
C ARG A 347 -24.29 23.76 -10.02
N VAL A 348 -23.58 22.74 -10.52
CA VAL A 348 -23.37 22.54 -11.97
C VAL A 348 -24.71 22.38 -12.69
N ALA A 349 -25.64 21.60 -12.13
CA ALA A 349 -26.98 21.45 -12.72
C ALA A 349 -27.76 22.77 -12.74
N MET A 350 -27.67 23.58 -11.67
CA MET A 350 -28.28 24.91 -11.60
C MET A 350 -27.70 25.86 -12.66
N ASP A 351 -26.38 25.88 -12.82
CA ASP A 351 -25.71 26.71 -13.82
C ASP A 351 -26.12 26.30 -15.24
N ASN A 352 -26.20 25.00 -15.51
CA ASN A 352 -26.69 24.47 -16.80
C ASN A 352 -28.14 24.89 -17.09
N MET A 353 -29.01 24.88 -16.08
CA MET A 353 -30.39 25.35 -16.20
C MET A 353 -30.46 26.84 -16.52
N HIS A 354 -29.67 27.66 -15.83
CA HIS A 354 -29.62 29.11 -16.09
C HIS A 354 -29.12 29.42 -17.51
N ASN A 355 -28.09 28.69 -17.98
CA ASN A 355 -27.56 28.84 -19.33
C ASN A 355 -28.56 28.42 -20.42
N ARG A 356 -29.37 27.37 -20.17
CA ARG A 356 -30.43 26.98 -21.09
C ARG A 356 -31.53 28.04 -21.17
N ALA A 357 -31.92 28.62 -20.03
CA ALA A 357 -32.92 29.68 -19.97
C ALA A 357 -32.45 30.96 -20.68
N SER A 358 -31.17 31.31 -20.59
CA SER A 358 -30.60 32.49 -21.27
C SER A 358 -30.42 32.28 -22.77
N SER A 359 -30.18 31.04 -23.23
CA SER A 359 -30.08 30.73 -24.68
C SER A 359 -31.43 30.72 -25.41
N ILE A 360 -32.55 30.61 -24.68
CA ILE A 360 -33.91 30.60 -25.24
C ILE A 360 -34.49 32.02 -25.36
N ARG A 361 -33.97 32.97 -24.58
CA ARG A 361 -34.28 34.42 -24.68
C ARG A 361 -33.41 35.08 -25.73
#